data_AF-A0A2D5GCN3-F1
#
_entry.id   AF-A0A2D5GCN3-F1
#
_cell.length_a   1.000
_cell.length_b   1.000
_cell.length_c   1.000
_cell.angle_alpha   90.00
_cell.angle_beta   90.00
_cell.angle_gamma   90.00
#
_symmetry.space_group_name_H-M   'P 1'
#
loop_
_entity.id
_entity.type
_entity.pdbx_description
1 polymer ?
#
loop_
_entity_poly.entity_id
_entity_poly.type
_entity_poly.pdbx_seq_one_letter_code
_entity_poly.pdbx_strand_id
1 'polypeptide(L)'
;MQLPDFDQFEPLLELRRQMDARKLGHFELFDPALHLTGEERSRLENQGMAITLSQLRILPDMTLAVKNGRVVVFEQMYEKGKKQHFHVALCPKLEMSADFGSPQVPLVATTCLHSPFPVLNHQKRRSLSVCPDCLAMLGYKGFSLTRNRRIRYSEQLLRYFELTDFFKVYTLYPIRNLTLSVKKELLRETVNESASGRRRRRVSDQ
;
A
#
# COMPACT_ATOMS: atom_id res chain seq x y z
N MET A 1 0.60 -8.68 -41.51
CA MET A 1 -0.29 -7.52 -41.37
C MET A 1 0.39 -6.49 -40.50
N GLN A 2 0.33 -5.21 -40.85
CA GLN A 2 0.80 -4.11 -40.00
C GLN A 2 -0.35 -3.68 -39.08
N LEU A 3 -0.06 -3.52 -37.79
CA LEU A 3 -1.01 -2.97 -36.84
C LEU A 3 -1.13 -1.46 -37.06
N PRO A 4 -2.33 -0.87 -36.91
CA PRO A 4 -2.48 0.58 -36.97
C PRO A 4 -1.77 1.23 -35.79
N ASP A 5 -1.36 2.49 -35.97
CA ASP A 5 -0.86 3.31 -34.87
C ASP A 5 -2.01 3.65 -33.91
N PHE A 6 -2.03 2.99 -32.75
CA PHE A 6 -3.09 3.13 -31.76
C PHE A 6 -3.17 4.53 -31.13
N ASP A 7 -2.09 5.33 -31.21
CA ASP A 7 -2.10 6.70 -30.70
C ASP A 7 -2.84 7.67 -31.64
N GLN A 8 -2.92 7.32 -32.93
CA GLN A 8 -3.58 8.11 -33.98
C GLN A 8 -4.84 7.42 -34.53
N PHE A 9 -5.25 6.28 -33.95
CA PHE A 9 -6.37 5.51 -34.45
C PHE A 9 -7.71 6.17 -34.06
N GLU A 10 -8.33 6.84 -35.02
CA GLU A 10 -9.53 7.67 -34.82
C GLU A 10 -10.68 6.97 -34.06
N PRO A 11 -11.00 5.68 -34.29
CA PRO A 11 -12.03 5.00 -33.50
C PRO A 11 -11.74 4.97 -31.98
N LEU A 12 -10.47 4.85 -31.59
CA LEU A 12 -10.06 4.89 -30.18
C LEU A 12 -10.03 6.32 -29.64
N LEU A 13 -9.64 7.29 -30.46
CA LEU A 13 -9.68 8.71 -30.07
C LEU A 13 -11.12 9.18 -29.84
N GLU A 14 -12.06 8.73 -30.66
CA GLU A 14 -13.49 9.03 -30.51
C GLU A 14 -14.06 8.41 -29.22
N LEU A 15 -13.77 7.14 -28.97
CA LEU A 15 -14.12 6.50 -27.70
C LEU A 15 -13.53 7.26 -26.50
N ARG A 16 -12.27 7.70 -26.61
CA ARG A 16 -11.59 8.48 -25.57
C ARG A 16 -12.31 9.81 -25.30
N ARG A 17 -12.77 10.49 -26.35
CA ARG A 17 -13.59 11.72 -26.23
C ARG A 17 -14.91 11.46 -25.54
N GLN A 18 -15.60 10.37 -25.90
CA GLN A 18 -16.87 9.96 -25.27
C GLN A 18 -16.71 9.61 -23.79
N MET A 19 -15.53 9.12 -23.38
CA MET A 19 -15.20 8.85 -21.98
C MET A 19 -14.69 10.08 -21.20
N ASP A 20 -14.67 11.28 -21.80
CA ASP A 20 -14.06 12.52 -21.26
C ASP A 20 -12.60 12.31 -20.77
N ALA A 21 -11.87 11.39 -21.42
CA ALA A 21 -10.49 11.08 -21.06
C ALA A 21 -9.52 12.05 -21.75
N ARG A 22 -9.10 13.08 -21.03
CA ARG A 22 -8.29 14.19 -21.58
C ARG A 22 -6.80 13.88 -21.77
N LYS A 23 -6.32 12.77 -21.22
CA LYS A 23 -4.90 12.35 -21.28
C LYS A 23 -4.80 10.87 -21.61
N LEU A 24 -3.72 10.49 -22.28
CA LEU A 24 -3.36 9.07 -22.40
C LEU A 24 -3.13 8.52 -20.99
N GLY A 25 -3.65 7.32 -20.75
CA GLY A 25 -3.43 6.61 -19.48
C GLY A 25 -1.94 6.34 -19.27
N HIS A 26 -1.54 6.15 -18.02
CA HIS A 26 -0.20 5.71 -17.69
C HIS A 26 -0.16 4.17 -17.75
N PHE A 27 0.53 3.61 -18.74
CA PHE A 27 0.75 2.18 -18.83
C PHE A 27 2.14 1.85 -18.30
N GLU A 28 2.21 1.03 -17.25
CA GLU A 28 3.45 0.41 -16.80
C GLU A 28 3.46 -1.04 -17.28
N LEU A 29 4.61 -1.49 -17.78
CA LEU A 29 4.81 -2.91 -18.03
C LEU A 29 4.63 -3.67 -16.71
N PHE A 30 3.91 -4.79 -16.79
CA PHE A 30 3.65 -5.61 -15.64
C PHE A 30 4.94 -6.27 -15.14
N ASP A 31 5.37 -5.93 -13.93
CA ASP A 31 6.46 -6.59 -13.22
C ASP A 31 5.89 -7.45 -12.08
N PRO A 32 5.98 -8.79 -12.13
CA PRO A 32 5.45 -9.67 -11.08
C PRO A 32 6.12 -9.49 -9.72
N ALA A 33 7.32 -8.89 -9.65
CA ALA A 33 7.96 -8.57 -8.37
C ALA A 33 7.33 -7.35 -7.70
N LEU A 34 6.85 -6.38 -8.49
CA LEU A 34 6.28 -5.12 -8.00
C LEU A 34 4.76 -5.10 -8.01
N HIS A 35 4.12 -5.90 -8.87
CA HIS A 35 2.69 -5.87 -9.13
C HIS A 35 2.01 -7.15 -8.67
N LEU A 36 0.85 -6.99 -8.02
CA LEU A 36 0.00 -8.13 -7.69
C LEU A 36 -0.53 -8.79 -8.96
N THR A 37 -0.30 -10.10 -9.10
CA THR A 37 -0.92 -10.90 -10.16
C THR A 37 -2.43 -10.99 -9.94
N GLY A 38 -3.19 -11.38 -10.98
CA GLY A 38 -4.63 -11.60 -10.85
C GLY A 38 -4.97 -12.61 -9.75
N GLU A 39 -4.19 -13.69 -9.66
CA GLU A 39 -4.36 -14.72 -8.63
C GLU A 39 -4.08 -14.19 -7.22
N GLU A 40 -3.01 -13.43 -7.03
CA GLU A 40 -2.67 -12.83 -5.73
C GLU A 40 -3.76 -11.86 -5.25
N ARG A 41 -4.30 -11.04 -6.16
CA ARG A 41 -5.43 -10.15 -5.86
C ARG A 41 -6.65 -10.94 -5.39
N SER A 42 -7.04 -11.96 -6.14
CA SER A 42 -8.18 -12.82 -5.79
C SER A 42 -7.97 -13.53 -4.45
N ARG A 43 -6.74 -13.99 -4.15
CA ARG A 43 -6.41 -14.61 -2.86
C ARG A 43 -6.49 -13.61 -1.71
N LEU A 44 -5.89 -12.42 -1.85
CA LEU A 44 -5.94 -11.37 -0.83
C LEU A 44 -7.37 -10.94 -0.50
N GLU A 45 -8.24 -10.88 -1.49
CA GLU A 45 -9.64 -10.48 -1.30
C GLU A 45 -10.50 -11.58 -0.65
N ASN A 46 -10.35 -12.83 -1.10
CA ASN A 46 -11.30 -13.90 -0.75
C ASN A 46 -10.82 -14.86 0.35
N GLN A 47 -9.51 -15.02 0.51
CA GLN A 47 -8.91 -16.03 1.41
C GLN A 47 -8.00 -15.39 2.46
N GLY A 48 -7.41 -14.25 2.11
CA GLY A 48 -6.21 -13.75 2.77
C GLY A 48 -4.97 -14.53 2.34
N MET A 49 -3.81 -13.96 2.63
CA MET A 49 -2.50 -14.55 2.31
C MET A 49 -1.68 -14.68 3.58
N ALA A 50 -1.11 -15.86 3.82
CA ALA A 50 -0.15 -16.05 4.91
C ALA A 50 1.11 -15.22 4.60
N ILE A 51 1.48 -14.34 5.52
CA ILE A 51 2.61 -13.43 5.34
C ILE A 51 3.40 -13.30 6.64
N THR A 52 4.67 -12.96 6.51
CA THR A 52 5.51 -12.56 7.63
C THR A 52 5.77 -11.07 7.60
N LEU A 53 6.18 -10.48 8.71
CA LEU A 53 6.45 -9.03 8.76
C LEU A 53 7.54 -8.58 7.78
N SER A 54 8.55 -9.42 7.53
CA SER A 54 9.59 -9.15 6.54
C SER A 54 9.09 -9.07 5.10
N GLN A 55 7.93 -9.65 4.80
CA GLN A 55 7.31 -9.63 3.47
C GLN A 55 6.37 -8.43 3.29
N LEU A 56 6.05 -7.71 4.37
CA LEU A 56 5.28 -6.46 4.28
C LEU A 56 6.18 -5.30 3.90
N ARG A 57 5.66 -4.44 3.03
CA ARG A 57 6.24 -3.15 2.70
C ARG A 57 5.55 -2.08 3.53
N ILE A 58 6.35 -1.26 4.20
CA ILE A 58 5.86 -0.08 4.90
C ILE A 58 5.93 1.09 3.91
N LEU A 59 4.80 1.75 3.70
CA LEU A 59 4.72 2.90 2.80
C LEU A 59 5.15 4.20 3.51
N PRO A 60 5.45 5.28 2.76
CA PRO A 60 5.82 6.57 3.35
C PRO A 60 4.76 7.19 4.27
N ASP A 61 3.50 6.80 4.10
CA ASP A 61 2.38 7.20 4.97
C ASP A 61 2.17 6.23 6.15
N MET A 62 3.15 5.37 6.43
CA MET A 62 3.16 4.34 7.47
C MET A 62 2.14 3.21 7.29
N THR A 63 1.39 3.19 6.20
CA THR A 63 0.46 2.08 5.91
C THR A 63 1.17 0.84 5.39
N LEU A 64 0.53 -0.32 5.52
CA LEU A 64 1.09 -1.61 5.12
C LEU A 64 0.71 -1.96 3.67
N ALA A 65 1.64 -2.60 2.97
CA ALA A 65 1.44 -3.04 1.60
C ALA A 65 2.07 -4.40 1.31
N VAL A 66 1.47 -5.14 0.39
CA VAL A 66 2.08 -6.28 -0.29
C VAL A 66 2.27 -5.88 -1.74
N LYS A 67 3.51 -5.91 -2.22
CA LYS A 67 3.87 -5.39 -3.55
C LYS A 67 3.36 -3.95 -3.72
N ASN A 68 2.45 -3.69 -4.65
CA ASN A 68 1.84 -2.39 -4.93
C ASN A 68 0.36 -2.28 -4.48
N GLY A 69 -0.13 -3.19 -3.64
CA GLY A 69 -1.45 -3.09 -3.01
C GLY A 69 -1.34 -2.84 -1.51
N ARG A 70 -2.09 -1.86 -0.99
CA ARG A 70 -2.24 -1.70 0.46
C ARG A 70 -3.03 -2.88 1.00
N VAL A 71 -2.65 -3.34 2.18
CA VAL A 71 -3.31 -4.47 2.84
C VAL A 71 -3.59 -4.13 4.29
N VAL A 72 -4.52 -4.87 4.88
CA VAL A 72 -4.62 -4.98 6.33
C VAL A 72 -4.09 -6.33 6.75
N VAL A 73 -3.53 -6.40 7.96
CA VAL A 73 -2.97 -7.64 8.50
C VAL A 73 -3.53 -7.96 9.87
N PHE A 74 -3.62 -9.22 10.20
CA PHE A 74 -3.99 -9.68 11.53
C PHE A 74 -3.32 -11.01 11.84
N GLU A 75 -3.21 -11.35 13.12
CA GLU A 75 -2.59 -12.60 13.56
C GLU A 75 -3.47 -13.82 13.21
N GLN A 76 -2.85 -14.86 12.65
CA GLN A 76 -3.57 -16.07 12.28
C GLN A 76 -4.09 -16.82 13.51
N MET A 77 -3.34 -16.83 14.61
CA MET A 77 -3.75 -17.53 15.83
C MET A 77 -4.95 -16.84 16.47
N TYR A 78 -5.84 -17.63 17.09
CA TYR A 78 -6.99 -17.12 17.83
C TYR A 78 -6.81 -17.45 19.31
N GLU A 79 -6.78 -16.42 20.14
CA GLU A 79 -6.78 -16.60 21.59
C GLU A 79 -8.17 -16.31 22.16
N LYS A 80 -8.81 -17.35 22.69
CA LYS A 80 -10.15 -17.23 23.28
C LYS A 80 -10.11 -16.28 24.47
N GLY A 81 -10.93 -15.21 24.43
CA GLY A 81 -11.06 -14.23 25.51
C GLY A 81 -10.26 -12.94 25.31
N LYS A 82 -9.38 -12.86 24.31
CA LYS A 82 -8.72 -11.60 23.92
C LYS A 82 -9.41 -10.94 22.74
N LYS A 83 -9.57 -9.62 22.80
CA LYS A 83 -10.00 -8.82 21.65
C LYS A 83 -8.88 -8.83 20.62
N GLN A 84 -9.17 -9.35 19.44
CA GLN A 84 -8.24 -9.34 18.33
C GLN A 84 -8.45 -8.10 17.46
N HIS A 85 -7.32 -7.60 16.94
CA HIS A 85 -7.29 -6.42 16.11
C HIS A 85 -6.71 -6.74 14.74
N PHE A 86 -7.15 -6.00 13.74
CA PHE A 86 -6.42 -5.89 12.48
C PHE A 86 -5.62 -4.59 12.47
N HIS A 87 -4.52 -4.63 11.74
CA HIS A 87 -3.52 -3.57 11.66
C HIS A 87 -3.48 -3.03 10.24
N VAL A 88 -3.48 -1.70 10.14
CA VAL A 88 -3.40 -0.95 8.87
C VAL A 88 -2.05 -0.24 8.69
N ALA A 89 -1.24 -0.22 9.75
CA ALA A 89 0.06 0.41 9.85
C ALA A 89 0.99 -0.45 10.72
N LEU A 90 2.30 -0.26 10.59
CA LEU A 90 3.29 -0.91 11.46
C LEU A 90 3.30 -0.21 12.83
N CYS A 91 2.39 -0.61 13.72
CA CYS A 91 2.32 -0.05 15.07
C CYS A 91 3.21 -0.83 16.06
N PRO A 92 3.54 -0.26 17.23
CA PRO A 92 4.40 -0.91 18.22
C PRO A 92 3.91 -2.29 18.66
N LYS A 93 2.59 -2.52 18.72
CA LYS A 93 2.03 -3.84 19.02
C LYS A 93 2.37 -4.89 17.96
N LEU A 94 2.37 -4.48 16.69
CA LEU A 94 2.72 -5.35 15.57
C LEU A 94 4.23 -5.57 15.48
N GLU A 95 5.04 -4.59 15.86
CA GLU A 95 6.51 -4.74 15.96
C GLU A 95 6.90 -5.65 17.13
N MET A 96 6.27 -5.50 18.29
CA MET A 96 6.55 -6.34 19.46
C MET A 96 6.19 -7.81 19.24
N SER A 97 5.18 -8.12 18.43
CA SER A 97 4.89 -9.50 18.04
C SER A 97 5.90 -10.08 17.03
N ALA A 98 6.82 -9.26 16.53
CA ALA A 98 7.89 -9.61 15.60
C ALA A 98 9.25 -9.85 16.27
N ASP A 99 9.44 -9.36 17.51
CA ASP A 99 10.77 -9.09 18.05
C ASP A 99 11.62 -10.33 18.33
N PHE A 100 12.93 -10.09 18.22
CA PHE A 100 14.07 -11.02 18.10
C PHE A 100 14.06 -12.21 19.09
N GLY A 101 13.67 -13.39 18.61
CA GLY A 101 13.89 -14.68 19.30
C GLY A 101 12.66 -15.59 19.38
N SER A 102 11.46 -15.04 19.16
CA SER A 102 10.23 -15.83 19.10
C SER A 102 9.98 -16.37 17.69
N PRO A 103 9.28 -17.51 17.54
CA PRO A 103 8.80 -17.97 16.24
C PRO A 103 7.99 -16.84 15.58
N GLN A 104 8.32 -16.48 14.33
CA GLN A 104 7.59 -15.42 13.62
C GLN A 104 6.10 -15.73 13.65
N VAL A 105 5.32 -14.84 14.27
CA VAL A 105 3.88 -15.02 14.37
C VAL A 105 3.30 -14.98 12.96
N PRO A 106 2.61 -16.04 12.51
CA PRO A 106 2.05 -16.06 11.17
C PRO A 106 0.94 -15.01 11.09
N LEU A 107 1.08 -14.07 10.15
CA LEU A 107 0.09 -13.06 9.86
C LEU A 107 -0.73 -13.44 8.64
N VAL A 108 -1.94 -12.91 8.56
CA VAL A 108 -2.80 -12.98 7.38
C VAL A 108 -2.97 -11.58 6.84
N ALA A 109 -2.53 -11.36 5.59
CA ALA A 109 -2.81 -10.13 4.84
C ALA A 109 -4.09 -10.27 4.02
N THR A 110 -4.91 -9.23 3.97
CA THR A 110 -6.11 -9.20 3.14
C THR A 110 -6.40 -7.80 2.60
N THR A 111 -7.07 -7.74 1.45
CA THR A 111 -7.64 -6.52 0.86
C THR A 111 -9.16 -6.43 1.04
N CYS A 112 -9.76 -7.39 1.75
CA CYS A 112 -11.20 -7.41 2.01
C CYS A 112 -11.61 -6.15 2.78
N LEU A 113 -12.62 -5.44 2.26
CA LEU A 113 -13.07 -4.15 2.79
C LEU A 113 -14.11 -4.29 3.91
N HIS A 114 -14.60 -5.50 4.15
CA HIS A 114 -15.71 -5.74 5.06
C HIS A 114 -15.38 -6.84 6.05
N SER A 115 -15.58 -6.54 7.33
CA SER A 115 -15.61 -7.56 8.38
C SER A 115 -16.92 -8.36 8.26
N PRO A 116 -16.91 -9.69 8.43
CA PRO A 116 -15.80 -10.48 8.93
C PRO A 116 -14.79 -10.87 7.84
N PHE A 117 -13.50 -10.77 8.18
CA PHE A 117 -12.39 -11.02 7.27
C PHE A 117 -12.26 -12.50 6.91
N PRO A 118 -11.82 -12.81 5.68
CA PRO A 118 -11.46 -14.16 5.31
C PRO A 118 -10.24 -14.61 6.11
N VAL A 119 -10.29 -15.86 6.59
CA VAL A 119 -9.15 -16.52 7.24
C VAL A 119 -8.68 -17.64 6.31
N LEU A 120 -7.40 -17.99 6.41
CA LEU A 120 -6.87 -19.21 5.81
C LEU A 120 -7.76 -20.40 6.18
N ASN A 121 -8.23 -21.13 5.16
CA ASN A 121 -9.31 -22.13 5.18
C ASN A 121 -10.72 -21.50 5.20
N HIS A 122 -11.29 -21.37 4.00
CA HIS A 122 -12.57 -20.77 3.57
C HIS A 122 -13.84 -20.92 4.44
N GLN A 123 -13.82 -21.74 5.49
CA GLN A 123 -14.97 -22.03 6.34
C GLN A 123 -15.05 -21.13 7.58
N LYS A 124 -13.99 -20.36 7.88
CA LYS A 124 -13.96 -19.48 9.07
C LYS A 124 -13.79 -18.03 8.65
N ARG A 125 -14.61 -17.15 9.24
CA ARG A 125 -14.45 -15.69 9.13
C ARG A 125 -14.32 -15.09 10.53
N ARG A 126 -13.60 -13.98 10.65
CA ARG A 126 -13.40 -13.29 11.94
C ARG A 126 -13.84 -11.85 11.89
N SER A 127 -14.64 -11.47 12.88
CA SER A 127 -14.94 -10.06 13.14
C SER A 127 -13.83 -9.48 13.99
N LEU A 128 -13.02 -8.63 13.37
CA LEU A 128 -11.89 -7.96 14.01
C LEU A 128 -12.16 -6.46 14.05
N SER A 129 -11.66 -5.79 15.09
CA SER A 129 -11.71 -4.33 15.18
C SER A 129 -10.36 -3.73 14.79
N VAL A 130 -10.33 -2.49 14.35
CA VAL A 130 -9.06 -1.84 14.00
C VAL A 130 -8.20 -1.65 15.25
N CYS A 131 -6.88 -1.80 15.10
CA CYS A 131 -5.93 -1.52 16.16
C CYS A 131 -5.90 -0.01 16.48
N PRO A 132 -6.15 0.40 17.75
CA PRO A 132 -6.12 1.80 18.13
C PRO A 132 -4.76 2.47 17.91
N ASP A 133 -3.66 1.73 18.10
CA ASP A 133 -2.31 2.28 17.95
C ASP A 133 -1.98 2.57 16.50
N CYS A 134 -2.53 1.79 15.55
CA CYS A 134 -2.43 2.12 14.13
C CYS A 134 -3.14 3.46 13.83
N LEU A 135 -4.34 3.68 14.36
CA LEU A 135 -5.07 4.93 14.13
C LEU A 135 -4.35 6.13 14.77
N ALA A 136 -3.77 5.95 15.95
CA ALA A 136 -3.01 6.99 16.64
C ALA A 136 -1.74 7.36 15.87
N MET A 137 -1.00 6.36 15.39
CA MET A 137 0.19 6.55 14.57
C MET A 137 -0.11 7.31 13.28
N LEU A 138 -1.21 6.96 12.60
CA LEU A 138 -1.63 7.61 11.37
C LEU A 138 -2.30 8.98 11.58
N GLY A 139 -2.58 9.37 12.83
CA GLY A 139 -3.40 10.55 13.13
C GLY A 139 -4.77 10.53 12.44
N TYR A 140 -5.32 9.34 12.17
CA TYR A 140 -6.47 9.16 11.29
C TYR A 140 -7.70 9.92 11.81
N LYS A 141 -8.24 10.85 11.02
CA LYS A 141 -9.36 11.73 11.41
C LYS A 141 -9.13 12.41 12.78
N GLY A 142 -7.87 12.70 13.14
CA GLY A 142 -7.52 13.32 14.41
C GLY A 142 -7.62 12.40 15.64
N PHE A 143 -7.59 11.08 15.43
CA PHE A 143 -7.63 10.07 16.48
C PHE A 143 -6.48 10.24 17.47
N SER A 144 -6.81 10.15 18.77
CA SER A 144 -5.84 10.24 19.87
C SER A 144 -6.41 9.58 21.11
N LEU A 145 -5.62 8.72 21.75
CA LEU A 145 -5.97 8.09 23.04
C LEU A 145 -5.44 8.87 24.25
N THR A 146 -4.43 9.73 24.07
CA THR A 146 -3.77 10.45 25.16
C THR A 146 -4.46 11.76 25.53
N ARG A 147 -5.25 12.35 24.63
CA ARG A 147 -5.90 13.65 24.85
C ARG A 147 -7.30 13.46 25.43
N ASN A 148 -7.45 13.62 26.75
CA ASN A 148 -8.71 13.46 27.50
C ASN A 148 -9.95 14.14 26.85
N ARG A 149 -9.77 15.30 26.22
CA ARG A 149 -10.88 16.03 25.58
C ARG A 149 -11.49 15.32 24.36
N ARG A 150 -10.78 14.37 23.74
CA ARG A 150 -11.21 13.70 22.50
C ARG A 150 -11.47 12.20 22.68
N ILE A 151 -11.43 11.67 23.90
CA ILE A 151 -11.60 10.23 24.16
C ILE A 151 -12.93 9.71 23.61
N ARG A 152 -14.05 10.39 23.90
CA ARG A 152 -15.37 9.97 23.38
C ARG A 152 -15.44 9.94 21.86
N TYR A 153 -14.81 10.90 21.18
CA TYR A 153 -14.72 10.92 19.73
C TYR A 153 -13.88 9.75 19.21
N SER A 154 -12.72 9.49 19.82
CA SER A 154 -11.86 8.36 19.48
C SER A 154 -12.56 7.01 19.69
N GLU A 155 -13.30 6.84 20.78
CA GLU A 155 -14.11 5.64 21.04
C GLU A 155 -15.20 5.44 19.99
N GLN A 156 -15.88 6.52 19.61
CA GLN A 156 -16.87 6.48 18.53
C GLN A 156 -16.21 6.10 17.20
N LEU A 157 -15.04 6.66 16.90
CA LEU A 157 -14.29 6.33 15.69
C LEU A 157 -13.89 4.86 15.64
N LEU A 158 -13.47 4.25 16.75
CA LEU A 158 -13.17 2.82 16.82
C LEU A 158 -14.42 1.96 16.59
N ARG A 159 -15.57 2.38 17.12
CA ARG A 159 -16.83 1.63 17.02
C ARG A 159 -17.40 1.63 15.60
N TYR A 160 -17.27 2.75 14.89
CA TYR A 160 -17.81 2.94 13.53
C TYR A 160 -16.71 2.96 12.47
N PHE A 161 -15.55 2.36 12.76
CA PHE A 161 -14.47 2.29 11.80
C PHE A 161 -14.84 1.36 10.64
N GLU A 162 -14.75 1.86 9.42
CA GLU A 162 -14.90 1.06 8.20
C GLU A 162 -13.67 1.18 7.31
N LEU A 163 -13.25 0.04 6.74
CA LEU A 163 -12.12 0.02 5.80
C LEU A 163 -12.43 0.72 4.49
N THR A 164 -13.69 0.67 4.03
CA THR A 164 -14.17 1.43 2.87
C THR A 164 -13.83 2.92 3.01
N ASP A 165 -14.14 3.50 4.16
CA ASP A 165 -13.83 4.90 4.48
C ASP A 165 -12.34 5.16 4.64
N PHE A 166 -11.62 4.23 5.26
CA PHE A 166 -10.17 4.32 5.38
C PHE A 166 -9.49 4.35 4.01
N PHE A 167 -9.85 3.45 3.10
CA PHE A 167 -9.23 3.34 1.78
C PHE A 167 -9.70 4.41 0.77
N LYS A 168 -10.72 5.22 1.10
CA LYS A 168 -11.00 6.50 0.39
C LYS A 168 -9.90 7.53 0.63
N VAL A 169 -9.32 7.54 1.84
CA VAL A 169 -8.20 8.43 2.20
C VAL A 169 -6.88 7.81 1.74
N TYR A 170 -6.69 6.51 2.00
CA TYR A 170 -5.50 5.75 1.64
C TYR A 170 -5.81 4.81 0.47
N THR A 171 -5.62 5.23 -0.78
CA THR A 171 -5.94 4.42 -1.97
C THR A 171 -5.47 2.95 -1.88
N LEU A 172 -6.40 1.99 -1.93
CA LEU A 172 -6.07 0.56 -1.78
C LEU A 172 -5.10 0.07 -2.88
N TYR A 173 -5.40 0.39 -4.13
CA TYR A 173 -4.63 0.01 -5.31
C TYR A 173 -5.02 0.91 -6.50
N PRO A 174 -4.11 1.17 -7.46
CA PRO A 174 -2.67 0.92 -7.38
C PRO A 174 -1.99 1.93 -6.47
N ILE A 175 -1.06 1.46 -5.63
CA ILE A 175 -0.12 2.39 -4.97
C ILE A 175 0.79 2.94 -6.05
N ARG A 176 0.59 4.21 -6.41
CA ARG A 176 1.55 4.92 -7.28
C ARG A 176 2.87 4.95 -6.53
N ASN A 177 3.93 4.42 -7.14
CA ASN A 177 5.27 4.41 -6.56
C ASN A 177 5.77 5.85 -6.38
N LEU A 178 5.39 6.48 -5.27
CA LEU A 178 5.83 7.83 -4.88
C LEU A 178 7.36 7.91 -4.74
N THR A 179 8.04 6.77 -4.59
CA THR A 179 9.49 6.67 -4.44
C THR A 179 10.27 6.31 -5.71
N LEU A 180 9.63 5.90 -6.82
CA LEU A 180 10.36 5.67 -8.08
C LEU A 180 10.55 6.96 -8.91
N SER A 181 9.69 7.98 -8.73
CA SER A 181 9.84 9.25 -9.43
C SER A 181 11.12 9.99 -9.00
N VAL A 182 11.43 9.97 -7.70
CA VAL A 182 12.61 10.66 -7.14
C VAL A 182 13.92 10.00 -7.61
N LYS A 183 13.98 8.66 -7.68
CA LYS A 183 15.17 7.97 -8.21
C LYS A 183 15.37 8.18 -9.72
N LYS A 184 14.29 8.27 -10.51
CA LYS A 184 14.39 8.54 -11.95
C LYS A 184 14.80 9.98 -12.26
N GLU A 185 14.41 10.95 -11.43
CA GLU A 185 14.85 12.35 -11.55
C GLU A 185 16.31 12.54 -11.12
N LEU A 186 16.74 11.95 -10.00
CA LEU A 186 18.14 11.98 -9.56
C LEU A 186 19.11 11.27 -10.53
N LEU A 187 18.66 10.20 -11.19
CA LEU A 187 19.44 9.53 -12.24
C LEU A 187 19.44 10.29 -13.57
N ARG A 188 18.51 11.23 -13.80
CA ARG A 188 18.53 12.11 -14.98
C ARG A 188 19.42 13.33 -14.77
N GLU A 189 19.49 13.86 -13.55
CA GLU A 189 20.37 15.00 -13.21
C GLU A 189 21.86 14.61 -13.27
N THR A 190 22.22 13.43 -12.76
CA THR A 190 23.61 12.93 -12.78
C THR A 190 24.17 12.69 -14.19
N VAL A 191 23.32 12.38 -15.17
CA VAL A 191 23.74 12.19 -16.58
C VAL A 191 23.92 13.55 -17.30
N ASN A 192 23.19 14.59 -16.90
CA ASN A 192 23.27 15.91 -17.55
C ASN A 192 24.45 16.77 -17.05
N GLU A 193 24.89 16.62 -15.79
CA GLU A 193 26.10 17.33 -15.31
C GLU A 193 27.40 16.74 -15.88
N SER A 194 27.38 15.46 -16.26
CA SER A 194 28.55 14.78 -16.84
C SER A 194 28.87 15.22 -18.29
N ALA A 195 27.92 15.86 -18.99
CA ALA A 195 28.06 16.26 -20.39
C ALA A 195 28.53 17.71 -20.58
N SER A 196 28.53 18.55 -19.54
CA SER A 196 28.87 19.99 -19.64
C SER A 196 30.28 20.34 -19.12
N GLY A 197 31.03 19.39 -18.56
CA GLY A 197 32.32 19.64 -17.87
C GLY A 197 33.61 19.52 -18.70
N ARG A 198 33.58 19.23 -20.01
CA ARG A 198 34.80 19.09 -20.84
C ARG A 198 35.04 20.26 -21.78
N ARG A 199 35.34 21.45 -21.25
CA ARG A 199 36.07 22.50 -21.99
C ARG A 199 36.67 23.52 -21.04
N ARG A 200 37.94 23.30 -20.64
CA ARG A 200 39.01 24.30 -20.50
C ARG A 200 40.13 23.74 -19.62
N ARG A 201 41.27 23.44 -20.25
CA ARG A 201 42.64 23.69 -19.76
C ARG A 201 43.60 23.31 -20.88
N ARG A 202 43.84 24.26 -21.80
CA ARG A 202 45.09 24.26 -22.57
C ARG A 202 46.14 24.89 -21.69
N VAL A 203 47.21 24.13 -21.51
CA VAL A 203 48.43 24.43 -20.79
C VAL A 203 49.13 25.58 -21.51
N SER A 204 49.48 26.61 -20.75
CA SER A 204 50.56 27.54 -21.05
C SER A 204 51.61 27.32 -19.97
N ASP A 205 52.79 26.85 -20.37
CA ASP A 205 54.10 27.22 -19.81
C ASP A 205 55.19 26.36 -20.45
N GLN A 206 55.91 26.98 -21.40
CA GLN A 206 57.38 27.04 -21.58
C GLN A 206 57.73 27.41 -23.02
#